data_AF-A4HTC3-F1
#
_entry.id   AF-A4HTC3-F1
#
_cell.length_a   1.000
_cell.length_b   1.000
_cell.length_c   1.000
_cell.angle_alpha   90.00
_cell.angle_beta   90.00
_cell.angle_gamma   90.00
#
_symmetry.space_group_name_H-M   'P 1'
#
loop_
_entity.id
_entity.type
_entity.pdbx_description
1 polymer ?
#
loop_
_entity_poly.entity_id
_entity_poly.type
_entity_poly.pdbx_seq_one_letter_code
_entity_poly.pdbx_strand_id
1 'polypeptide(L)'
;MEGFYGIEVTAGKQVKAKIPEECALRVTQLAVPANAAGAVSLVVSFEGKLFTIATLDPKKGVYQMSTDLVFTEAQDVSFSAQGAGAIHVTGYVQPVGNDDMMMNAMAGESGEEDESDDDDLEEASEPESNEVAKTPASAAAGAEDSDEEEENEDEDDEEDEDDEDMPPADLDDSDTGEEDEEVDEEDDDEGQMDHEEVEDDEDDDEDNG
;
A
#
# COMPACT_ATOMS: atom_id res chain seq x y z
N MET A 1 -14.88 8.60 -14.30
CA MET A 1 -15.27 9.64 -13.33
C MET A 1 -14.58 9.29 -12.02
N GLU A 2 -13.91 10.23 -11.38
CA GLU A 2 -13.33 10.01 -10.05
C GLU A 2 -14.43 9.90 -8.99
N GLY A 3 -14.28 9.01 -8.02
CA GLY A 3 -15.24 8.78 -6.95
C GLY A 3 -14.59 8.81 -5.57
N PHE A 4 -15.31 9.33 -4.57
CA PHE A 4 -14.84 9.33 -3.19
C PHE A 4 -14.69 7.90 -2.65
N TYR A 5 -13.61 7.67 -1.90
CA TYR A 5 -13.38 6.44 -1.15
C TYR A 5 -13.17 6.76 0.33
N GLY A 6 -13.90 6.06 1.18
CA GLY A 6 -13.75 6.17 2.63
C GLY A 6 -14.16 4.87 3.31
N ILE A 7 -13.31 4.36 4.20
CA ILE A 7 -13.60 3.20 5.03
C ILE A 7 -13.13 3.42 6.46
N GLU A 8 -13.82 2.80 7.42
CA GLU A 8 -13.35 2.68 8.79
C GLU A 8 -12.75 1.29 9.00
N VAL A 9 -11.52 1.25 9.51
CA VAL A 9 -10.80 0.03 9.84
C VAL A 9 -10.66 -0.04 11.36
N THR A 10 -11.51 -0.85 12.00
CA THR A 10 -11.47 -1.09 13.45
C THR A 10 -10.36 -2.08 13.81
N ALA A 11 -9.71 -1.88 14.95
CA ALA A 11 -8.71 -2.80 15.47
C ALA A 11 -9.25 -4.24 15.56
N GLY A 12 -8.42 -5.21 15.14
CA GLY A 12 -8.78 -6.63 15.12
C GLY A 12 -9.69 -7.06 13.96
N LYS A 13 -10.11 -6.14 13.09
CA LYS A 13 -10.82 -6.45 11.84
C LYS A 13 -9.94 -6.17 10.64
N GLN A 14 -10.01 -7.08 9.66
CA GLN A 14 -9.42 -6.90 8.35
C GLN A 14 -10.53 -6.55 7.35
N VAL A 15 -10.28 -5.55 6.52
CA VAL A 15 -11.20 -5.03 5.52
C VAL A 15 -10.51 -5.11 4.16
N LYS A 16 -11.09 -5.88 3.23
CA LYS A 16 -10.61 -5.95 1.85
C LYS A 16 -10.90 -4.64 1.12
N ALA A 17 -9.92 -4.12 0.38
CA ALA A 17 -10.11 -2.93 -0.43
C ALA A 17 -11.09 -3.23 -1.58
N LYS A 18 -12.15 -2.43 -1.72
CA LYS A 18 -13.09 -2.51 -2.84
C LYS A 18 -12.62 -1.57 -3.95
N ILE A 19 -11.94 -2.12 -4.95
CA ILE A 19 -11.41 -1.40 -6.10
C ILE A 19 -12.14 -1.93 -7.34
N PRO A 20 -12.89 -1.10 -8.09
CA PRO A 20 -13.52 -1.52 -9.34
C PRO A 20 -12.49 -1.95 -10.39
N GLU A 21 -12.90 -2.83 -11.31
CA GLU A 21 -12.15 -3.12 -12.55
C GLU A 21 -11.81 -1.81 -13.29
N GLU A 22 -10.64 -1.79 -13.93
CA GLU A 22 -10.11 -0.62 -14.66
C GLU A 22 -10.01 0.66 -13.83
N CYS A 23 -9.91 0.54 -12.50
CA CYS A 23 -9.71 1.67 -11.60
C CYS A 23 -8.50 1.47 -10.67
N ALA A 24 -7.95 2.59 -10.21
CA ALA A 24 -6.99 2.65 -9.13
C ALA A 24 -7.60 3.39 -7.93
N LEU A 25 -7.42 2.83 -6.74
CA LEU A 25 -7.69 3.47 -5.46
C LEU A 25 -6.45 4.24 -5.00
N ARG A 26 -6.58 5.56 -4.87
CA ARG A 26 -5.56 6.41 -4.25
C ARG A 26 -5.95 6.74 -2.82
N VAL A 27 -5.18 6.24 -1.85
CA VAL A 27 -5.34 6.54 -0.43
C VAL A 27 -4.50 7.75 -0.08
N THR A 28 -5.16 8.81 0.39
CA THR A 28 -4.52 10.13 0.55
C THR A 28 -4.47 10.63 1.99
N GLN A 29 -5.36 10.15 2.85
CA GLN A 29 -5.47 10.62 4.23
C GLN A 29 -5.87 9.48 5.15
N LEU A 30 -5.18 9.42 6.29
CA LEU A 30 -5.45 8.54 7.42
C LEU A 30 -5.77 9.41 8.63
N ALA A 31 -6.85 9.12 9.34
CA ALA A 31 -7.23 9.87 10.54
C ALA A 31 -7.80 8.97 11.62
N VAL A 32 -7.62 9.34 12.89
CA VAL A 32 -8.31 8.70 14.01
C VAL A 32 -9.67 9.38 14.25
N PRO A 33 -10.70 8.65 14.70
CA PRO A 33 -11.94 9.24 15.18
C PRO A 33 -11.71 10.23 16.33
N ALA A 34 -12.61 11.20 16.50
CA ALA A 34 -12.47 12.28 17.49
C ALA A 34 -12.32 11.78 18.95
N ASN A 35 -12.82 10.58 19.26
CA ASN A 35 -12.78 9.95 20.57
C ASN A 35 -11.68 8.89 20.71
N ALA A 36 -10.68 8.87 19.82
CA ALA A 36 -9.56 7.94 19.93
C ALA A 36 -8.70 8.23 21.16
N ALA A 37 -8.55 7.24 22.03
CA ALA A 37 -7.83 7.37 23.30
C ALA A 37 -6.42 6.74 23.29
N GLY A 38 -6.08 5.96 22.27
CA GLY A 38 -4.83 5.22 22.19
C GLY A 38 -4.20 5.23 20.81
N ALA A 39 -2.96 4.78 20.75
CA ALA A 39 -2.24 4.65 19.49
C ALA A 39 -2.87 3.55 18.63
N VAL A 40 -2.96 3.81 17.33
CA VAL A 40 -3.48 2.88 16.34
C VAL A 40 -2.63 2.94 15.08
N SER A 41 -2.28 1.78 14.55
CA SER A 41 -1.46 1.62 13.35
C SER A 41 -2.27 1.02 12.21
N LEU A 42 -2.16 1.60 11.03
CA LEU A 42 -2.71 1.02 9.81
C LEU A 42 -1.70 0.03 9.24
N VAL A 43 -2.14 -1.20 9.02
CA VAL A 43 -1.36 -2.27 8.41
C VAL A 43 -2.04 -2.71 7.11
N VAL A 44 -1.28 -2.72 6.02
CA VAL A 44 -1.69 -3.22 4.71
C VAL A 44 -1.13 -4.63 4.53
N SER A 45 -1.99 -5.57 4.16
CA SER A 45 -1.58 -6.90 3.71
C SER A 45 -1.55 -6.96 2.19
N PHE A 46 -0.40 -7.34 1.64
CA PHE A 46 -0.13 -7.46 0.21
C PHE A 46 0.83 -8.63 -0.02
N GLU A 47 0.50 -9.54 -0.95
CA GLU A 47 1.29 -10.74 -1.27
C GLU A 47 1.69 -11.57 -0.03
N GLY A 48 0.77 -11.72 0.93
CA GLY A 48 1.01 -12.47 2.18
C GLY A 48 1.93 -11.77 3.19
N LYS A 49 2.39 -10.55 2.89
CA LYS A 49 3.23 -9.73 3.77
C LYS A 49 2.42 -8.61 4.40
N LEU A 50 2.80 -8.23 5.62
CA LEU A 50 2.18 -7.15 6.38
C LEU A 50 3.10 -5.93 6.42
N PHE A 51 2.57 -4.78 6.04
CA PHE A 51 3.28 -3.50 6.00
C PHE A 51 2.59 -2.48 6.90
N THR A 52 3.30 -1.97 7.91
CA THR A 52 2.79 -0.85 8.71
C THR A 52 2.97 0.44 7.91
N ILE A 53 1.87 1.10 7.59
CA ILE A 53 1.86 2.34 6.79
C ILE A 53 2.03 3.57 7.66
N ALA A 54 1.30 3.61 8.78
CA ALA A 54 1.26 4.76 9.67
C ALA A 54 0.88 4.33 11.08
N THR A 55 1.33 5.10 12.06
CA THR A 55 0.89 5.02 13.46
C THR A 55 0.40 6.40 13.87
N LEU A 56 -0.88 6.47 14.25
CA LEU A 56 -1.51 7.68 14.77
C LEU A 56 -1.63 7.53 16.28
N ASP A 57 -1.22 8.54 17.02
CA ASP A 57 -1.17 8.53 18.48
C ASP A 57 -1.70 9.86 19.04
N PRO A 58 -2.98 9.87 19.47
CA PRO A 58 -3.58 11.03 20.11
C PRO A 58 -2.80 11.55 21.32
N LYS A 59 -2.10 10.68 22.06
CA LYS A 59 -1.30 11.10 23.23
C LYS A 59 -0.04 11.86 22.84
N LYS A 60 0.43 11.67 21.60
CA LYS A 60 1.55 12.42 21.00
C LYS A 60 1.09 13.57 20.11
N GLY A 61 -0.22 13.84 20.04
CA GLY A 61 -0.79 14.86 19.18
C GLY A 61 -0.83 14.49 17.69
N VAL A 62 -0.70 13.21 17.34
CA VAL A 62 -0.72 12.73 15.94
C VAL A 62 -2.10 12.13 15.64
N TYR A 63 -3.01 12.98 15.15
CA TYR A 63 -4.39 12.58 14.88
C TYR A 63 -4.63 12.15 13.43
N GLN A 64 -3.80 12.62 12.50
CA GLN A 64 -3.95 12.33 11.09
C GLN A 64 -2.59 12.31 10.38
N MET A 65 -2.54 11.65 9.23
CA MET A 65 -1.38 11.58 8.36
C MET A 65 -1.83 11.58 6.89
N SER A 66 -1.21 12.45 6.09
CA SER A 66 -1.34 12.40 4.63
C SER A 66 -0.47 11.29 4.06
N THR A 67 -0.99 10.54 3.10
CA THR A 67 -0.28 9.48 2.39
C THR A 67 -0.41 9.66 0.89
N ASP A 68 0.39 8.94 0.11
CA ASP A 68 0.20 8.82 -1.33
C ASP A 68 0.40 7.36 -1.74
N LEU A 69 -0.62 6.54 -1.50
CA LEU A 69 -0.61 5.12 -1.84
C LEU A 69 -1.61 4.87 -2.97
N VAL A 70 -1.18 4.10 -3.98
CA VAL A 70 -2.03 3.73 -5.12
C VAL A 70 -2.17 2.22 -5.14
N PHE A 71 -3.42 1.76 -5.15
CA PHE A 71 -3.78 0.36 -5.23
C PHE A 71 -4.62 0.08 -6.47
N THR A 72 -4.39 -1.06 -7.12
CA THR A 72 -5.23 -1.57 -8.22
C THR A 72 -5.94 -2.84 -7.78
N GLU A 73 -7.02 -3.21 -8.47
CA GLU A 73 -7.72 -4.47 -8.21
C GLU A 73 -6.78 -5.69 -8.21
N ALA A 74 -5.83 -5.75 -9.15
CA ALA A 74 -4.88 -6.85 -9.31
C ALA A 74 -3.99 -7.12 -8.08
N GLN A 75 -3.85 -6.17 -7.17
CA GLN A 75 -2.97 -6.30 -6.00
C GLN A 75 -3.64 -7.01 -4.81
N ASP A 76 -4.95 -7.22 -4.84
CA ASP A 76 -5.72 -7.91 -3.79
C ASP A 76 -5.42 -7.45 -2.35
N VAL A 77 -5.30 -6.14 -2.14
CA VAL A 77 -4.88 -5.58 -0.84
C VAL A 77 -5.98 -5.59 0.21
N SER A 78 -5.57 -5.70 1.47
CA SER A 78 -6.48 -5.56 2.61
C SER A 78 -5.89 -4.70 3.72
N PHE A 79 -6.76 -3.92 4.37
CA PHE A 79 -6.42 -3.02 5.45
C PHE A 79 -6.77 -3.66 6.79
N SER A 80 -5.92 -3.47 7.78
CA SER A 80 -6.18 -3.85 9.17
C SER A 80 -5.64 -2.77 10.10
N ALA A 81 -6.26 -2.64 11.28
CA ALA A 81 -5.79 -1.73 12.31
C ALA A 81 -5.25 -2.53 13.50
N GLN A 82 -4.11 -2.08 14.03
CA GLN A 82 -3.48 -2.62 15.24
C GLN A 82 -3.46 -1.54 16.32
N GLY A 83 -3.62 -1.92 17.59
CA GLY A 83 -3.67 -0.99 18.71
C GLY A 83 -5.09 -0.73 19.21
N ALA A 84 -5.35 0.48 19.71
CA ALA A 84 -6.59 0.82 20.39
C ALA A 84 -7.44 1.80 19.56
N GLY A 85 -8.49 1.28 18.91
CA GLY A 85 -9.51 2.10 18.26
C GLY A 85 -9.76 1.72 16.80
N ALA A 86 -9.97 2.73 15.96
CA ALA A 86 -10.18 2.59 14.53
C ALA A 86 -9.41 3.68 13.78
N ILE A 87 -9.18 3.47 12.49
CA ILE A 87 -8.60 4.46 11.56
C ILE A 87 -9.59 4.67 10.42
N HIS A 88 -9.84 5.93 10.08
CA HIS A 88 -10.51 6.34 8.85
C HIS A 88 -9.48 6.43 7.74
N VAL A 89 -9.67 5.62 6.71
CA VAL A 89 -8.84 5.60 5.50
C VAL A 89 -9.65 6.27 4.39
N THR A 90 -9.14 7.37 3.85
CA THR A 90 -9.86 8.16 2.85
C THR A 90 -9.00 8.49 1.63
N GLY A 91 -9.68 8.71 0.51
CA GLY A 91 -9.06 8.89 -0.78
C GLY A 91 -10.08 8.92 -1.89
N TYR A 92 -9.65 8.51 -3.09
CA TYR A 92 -10.51 8.49 -4.25
C TYR A 92 -10.16 7.33 -5.19
N VAL A 93 -11.15 6.86 -5.92
CA VAL A 93 -11.01 5.89 -7.00
C VAL A 93 -11.04 6.65 -8.32
N GLN A 94 -10.08 6.37 -9.20
CA GLN A 94 -9.98 6.97 -10.53
C GLN A 94 -9.85 5.86 -11.58
N PRO A 95 -10.46 6.00 -12.77
CA PRO A 95 -10.21 5.07 -13.87
C PRO A 95 -8.72 5.07 -14.22
N VAL A 96 -8.12 3.89 -14.35
CA VAL A 96 -6.85 3.77 -15.05
C VAL A 96 -7.20 3.81 -16.53
N GLY A 97 -6.99 4.97 -17.15
CA GLY A 97 -7.24 5.10 -18.58
C GLY A 97 -6.46 4.00 -19.31
N ASN A 98 -7.05 3.46 -20.38
CA ASN A 98 -6.31 2.67 -21.36
C ASN A 98 -5.24 3.52 -22.09
N ASP A 99 -4.92 4.71 -21.57
CA ASP A 99 -3.90 5.63 -22.03
C ASP A 99 -2.49 5.07 -21.90
N ASP A 100 -2.24 4.04 -21.08
CA ASP A 100 -0.98 3.29 -21.18
C ASP A 100 -0.91 2.49 -22.50
N MET A 101 -2.05 2.00 -23.01
CA MET A 101 -2.09 1.44 -24.37
C MET A 101 -2.06 2.53 -25.44
N MET A 102 -2.59 3.73 -25.18
CA MET A 102 -2.53 4.85 -26.12
C MET A 102 -1.13 5.48 -26.19
N MET A 103 -0.38 5.49 -25.09
CA MET A 103 1.01 5.94 -25.06
C MET A 103 1.95 4.90 -25.69
N ASN A 104 1.68 3.60 -25.53
CA ASN A 104 2.41 2.56 -26.26
C ASN A 104 2.05 2.51 -27.76
N ALA A 105 0.81 2.84 -28.14
CA ALA A 105 0.41 2.95 -29.54
C ALA A 105 0.98 4.22 -30.22
N MET A 106 1.08 5.34 -29.50
CA MET A 106 1.67 6.59 -30.00
C MET A 106 3.21 6.57 -30.01
N ALA A 107 3.85 5.73 -29.19
CA ALA A 107 5.31 5.55 -29.22
C ALA A 107 5.79 4.59 -30.35
N GLY A 108 4.88 3.82 -30.95
CA GLY A 108 5.20 2.84 -31.99
C GLY A 108 5.08 3.32 -33.44
N GLU A 109 4.60 4.54 -33.68
CA GLU A 109 4.26 5.04 -35.03
C GLU A 109 5.07 6.30 -35.45
N SER A 110 6.19 6.59 -34.78
CA SER A 110 7.11 7.71 -35.14
C SER A 110 8.54 7.25 -35.39
N GLY A 111 8.69 6.13 -36.10
CA GLY A 111 9.95 5.69 -36.71
C GLY A 111 9.94 5.97 -38.22
N GLU A 112 10.04 7.26 -38.55
CA GLU A 112 10.29 7.84 -39.88
C GLU A 112 11.37 7.03 -40.62
N GLU A 113 11.08 6.46 -41.80
CA GLU A 113 11.30 7.04 -43.13
C GLU A 113 12.75 7.57 -43.34
N ASP A 114 13.37 7.13 -44.44
CA ASP A 114 14.67 7.57 -44.99
C ASP A 114 15.93 7.04 -44.25
N GLU A 115 16.96 6.44 -44.87
CA GLU A 115 17.51 6.61 -46.22
C GLU A 115 18.12 5.29 -46.72
N SER A 116 17.77 4.93 -47.95
CA SER A 116 18.54 3.98 -48.77
C SER A 116 19.59 4.77 -49.55
N ASP A 117 20.87 4.66 -49.16
CA ASP A 117 21.98 5.09 -49.99
C ASP A 117 22.98 3.94 -50.20
N ASP A 118 23.21 3.71 -51.48
CA ASP A 118 23.98 2.67 -52.13
C ASP A 118 25.35 3.28 -52.40
N ASP A 119 26.38 2.90 -51.66
CA ASP A 119 27.75 3.31 -51.98
C ASP A 119 28.71 2.12 -51.94
N ASP A 120 28.92 1.65 -53.16
CA ASP A 120 29.84 0.66 -53.69
C ASP A 120 31.29 1.20 -53.62
N LEU A 121 32.14 0.67 -52.73
CA LEU A 121 33.59 0.90 -52.76
C LEU A 121 34.37 -0.38 -52.41
N GLU A 122 34.84 -1.04 -53.47
CA GLU A 122 35.92 -2.02 -53.46
C GLU A 122 37.28 -1.37 -53.14
N GLU A 123 38.07 -1.98 -52.26
CA GLU A 123 39.54 -2.08 -52.31
C GLU A 123 39.98 -3.07 -51.20
N ALA A 124 40.27 -4.34 -51.52
CA ALA A 124 41.54 -4.90 -51.99
C ALA A 124 42.66 -5.00 -50.93
N SER A 125 43.26 -6.20 -50.88
CA SER A 125 44.61 -6.57 -50.36
C SER A 125 44.66 -6.96 -48.87
N GLU A 126 45.27 -8.06 -48.39
CA GLU A 126 46.03 -9.21 -48.90
C GLU A 126 46.13 -10.24 -47.72
N PRO A 127 46.33 -11.56 -47.96
CA PRO A 127 46.40 -12.59 -46.91
C PRO A 127 47.78 -13.25 -46.78
N GLU A 128 48.29 -13.51 -45.57
CA GLU A 128 49.34 -14.50 -45.20
C GLU A 128 49.38 -14.58 -43.66
N SER A 129 49.74 -15.63 -42.91
CA SER A 129 49.91 -17.09 -43.05
C SER A 129 50.30 -17.60 -41.63
N ASN A 130 50.32 -18.93 -41.44
CA ASN A 130 50.88 -19.70 -40.30
C ASN A 130 50.09 -19.82 -38.97
N GLU A 131 50.04 -20.97 -38.28
CA GLU A 131 50.35 -22.40 -38.51
C GLU A 131 49.95 -23.14 -37.20
N VAL A 132 49.48 -24.39 -37.27
CA VAL A 132 49.71 -25.51 -36.29
C VAL A 132 48.95 -25.44 -34.94
N ALA A 133 48.26 -26.46 -34.41
CA ALA A 133 47.94 -27.83 -34.84
C ALA A 133 46.92 -28.50 -33.88
N LYS A 134 46.16 -29.47 -34.44
CA LYS A 134 45.70 -30.80 -33.93
C LYS A 134 45.34 -30.93 -32.44
N THR A 135 44.17 -31.49 -32.06
CA THR A 135 43.73 -32.87 -32.38
C THR A 135 42.20 -33.09 -32.26
N PRO A 136 41.60 -34.03 -33.03
CA PRO A 136 40.15 -34.30 -33.10
C PRO A 136 39.71 -35.70 -32.56
N ALA A 137 38.40 -35.87 -32.31
CA ALA A 137 37.58 -37.10 -32.39
C ALA A 137 36.26 -36.83 -31.62
N SER A 138 35.05 -37.31 -31.92
CA SER A 138 34.40 -38.15 -32.95
C SER A 138 32.90 -38.11 -32.57
N ALA A 139 32.00 -37.50 -33.36
CA ALA A 139 31.04 -38.11 -34.30
C ALA A 139 29.85 -38.94 -33.71
N ALA A 140 28.68 -38.69 -34.31
CA ALA A 140 27.36 -39.37 -34.28
C ALA A 140 26.35 -38.82 -33.25
N ALA A 141 25.29 -38.07 -33.58
CA ALA A 141 24.17 -38.18 -34.55
C ALA A 141 22.88 -38.77 -33.94
N GLY A 142 21.78 -38.01 -34.05
CA GLY A 142 20.38 -38.42 -33.78
C GLY A 142 19.84 -37.82 -32.47
N ALA A 143 19.06 -36.72 -32.49
CA ALA A 143 17.66 -36.60 -32.89
C ALA A 143 16.67 -36.85 -31.73
N GLU A 144 15.98 -35.77 -31.38
CA GLU A 144 14.60 -35.67 -30.87
C GLU A 144 14.31 -35.96 -29.37
N ASP A 145 13.80 -34.89 -28.75
CA ASP A 145 12.58 -34.82 -27.93
C ASP A 145 12.69 -34.92 -26.40
N SER A 146 11.99 -33.96 -25.78
CA SER A 146 11.40 -33.90 -24.43
C SER A 146 12.34 -34.00 -23.22
N ASP A 147 12.49 -32.93 -22.44
CA ASP A 147 11.57 -32.40 -21.41
C ASP A 147 12.05 -32.86 -20.01
N GLU A 148 11.75 -32.05 -19.01
CA GLU A 148 11.92 -32.28 -17.57
C GLU A 148 13.23 -31.82 -16.89
N GLU A 149 12.98 -31.16 -15.77
CA GLU A 149 13.80 -30.20 -15.04
C GLU A 149 14.85 -30.82 -14.12
N GLU A 150 15.97 -30.13 -13.96
CA GLU A 150 17.03 -30.50 -13.01
C GLU A 150 16.76 -29.92 -11.62
N GLU A 151 16.70 -30.85 -10.67
CA GLU A 151 17.07 -30.73 -9.27
C GLU A 151 18.52 -30.23 -9.12
N ASN A 152 18.81 -29.43 -8.08
CA ASN A 152 20.08 -29.35 -7.31
C ASN A 152 19.84 -28.28 -6.21
N GLU A 153 19.68 -28.64 -4.93
CA GLU A 153 20.71 -29.05 -3.94
C GLU A 153 21.72 -27.94 -3.63
N ASP A 154 21.78 -27.55 -2.34
CA ASP A 154 22.90 -27.00 -1.54
C ASP A 154 22.29 -26.21 -0.34
N GLU A 155 22.18 -26.76 0.88
CA GLU A 155 23.21 -27.02 1.93
C GLU A 155 23.69 -25.76 2.71
N ASP A 156 24.04 -25.99 3.99
CA ASP A 156 24.52 -25.08 5.06
C ASP A 156 23.42 -24.42 5.93
N ASP A 157 23.00 -24.97 7.08
CA ASP A 157 23.72 -25.40 8.31
C ASP A 157 24.39 -24.24 9.07
N GLU A 158 24.19 -24.25 10.40
CA GLU A 158 24.95 -23.62 11.50
C GLU A 158 24.01 -23.27 12.68
N GLU A 159 24.11 -24.13 13.68
CA GLU A 159 23.62 -24.08 15.06
C GLU A 159 24.32 -22.96 15.87
N ASP A 160 23.63 -22.37 16.85
CA ASP A 160 24.20 -21.83 18.12
C ASP A 160 23.01 -21.29 18.95
N GLU A 161 22.56 -21.96 20.02
CA GLU A 161 23.13 -22.08 21.38
C GLU A 161 23.01 -20.81 22.26
N ASP A 162 22.69 -21.07 23.53
CA ASP A 162 22.62 -20.23 24.73
C ASP A 162 21.36 -19.36 24.98
N ASP A 163 20.42 -19.77 25.84
CA ASP A 163 20.49 -19.92 27.31
C ASP A 163 20.47 -18.55 28.01
N GLU A 164 19.41 -18.28 28.79
CA GLU A 164 19.42 -17.54 30.07
C GLU A 164 17.97 -17.48 30.62
N ASP A 165 17.67 -18.48 31.46
CA ASP A 165 16.74 -18.43 32.58
C ASP A 165 16.74 -17.05 33.28
N MET A 166 15.59 -16.36 33.34
CA MET A 166 15.38 -15.30 34.31
C MET A 166 14.10 -15.53 35.14
N PRO A 167 14.22 -15.74 36.46
CA PRO A 167 13.10 -16.07 37.35
C PRO A 167 12.29 -14.82 37.75
N PRO A 168 11.06 -14.99 38.30
CA PRO A 168 10.25 -13.86 38.76
C PRO A 168 10.80 -13.36 40.10
N ALA A 169 11.29 -12.12 40.13
CA ALA A 169 11.67 -11.44 41.37
C ALA A 169 10.49 -10.64 41.91
N ASP A 170 9.86 -11.24 42.92
CA ASP A 170 9.19 -10.58 44.04
C ASP A 170 10.08 -9.45 44.62
N LEU A 171 9.44 -8.51 45.35
CA LEU A 171 9.95 -7.61 46.40
C LEU A 171 9.92 -6.08 46.13
N ASP A 172 9.41 -5.39 47.16
CA ASP A 172 9.54 -3.97 47.58
C ASP A 172 8.35 -3.07 47.20
N ASP A 173 7.30 -2.88 48.01
CA ASP A 173 7.19 -2.39 49.41
C ASP A 173 7.78 -0.98 49.65
N SER A 174 6.97 0.04 49.34
CA SER A 174 6.95 1.35 50.02
C SER A 174 5.62 2.01 49.62
N ASP A 175 4.59 2.03 50.48
CA ASP A 175 4.42 2.84 51.69
C ASP A 175 4.40 4.35 51.44
N THR A 176 3.40 4.99 52.04
CA THR A 176 3.17 6.42 52.27
C THR A 176 2.45 7.27 51.20
N GLY A 177 1.24 7.72 51.54
CA GLY A 177 0.62 8.90 50.91
C GLY A 177 -0.90 9.05 51.04
N GLU A 178 -1.49 8.86 52.23
CA GLU A 178 -2.81 9.44 52.57
C GLU A 178 -2.68 10.96 52.65
N GLU A 179 -3.40 11.74 51.83
CA GLU A 179 -4.02 13.07 52.09
C GLU A 179 -5.05 13.25 50.93
N ASP A 180 -6.35 13.01 51.12
CA ASP A 180 -7.34 13.95 51.69
C ASP A 180 -7.46 15.22 50.83
N GLU A 181 -8.55 15.39 50.06
CA GLU A 181 -9.28 16.66 49.86
C GLU A 181 -10.66 16.39 49.23
N GLU A 182 -11.68 16.39 50.09
CA GLU A 182 -13.11 16.48 49.82
C GLU A 182 -13.53 17.94 49.58
N VAL A 183 -13.78 18.37 48.33
CA VAL A 183 -14.58 19.56 47.93
C VAL A 183 -14.76 19.49 46.40
N ASP A 184 -15.90 19.71 45.74
CA ASP A 184 -16.93 20.73 45.94
C ASP A 184 -18.18 20.37 45.11
N GLU A 185 -19.36 20.44 45.72
CA GLU A 185 -20.69 20.31 45.10
C GLU A 185 -21.30 21.72 44.90
N GLU A 186 -21.01 22.43 43.82
CA GLU A 186 -21.76 23.59 43.30
C GLU A 186 -21.35 23.68 41.81
N ASP A 187 -22.14 23.97 40.79
CA ASP A 187 -23.45 24.58 40.64
C ASP A 187 -23.82 24.43 39.14
N ASP A 188 -25.11 24.54 38.82
CA ASP A 188 -25.61 25.30 37.66
C ASP A 188 -25.25 24.85 36.20
N ASP A 189 -26.22 24.26 35.48
CA ASP A 189 -26.91 25.01 34.40
C ASP A 189 -28.07 24.15 33.83
N GLU A 190 -29.29 24.51 34.23
CA GLU A 190 -30.53 24.07 33.60
C GLU A 190 -30.72 24.77 32.24
N GLY A 191 -30.04 24.28 31.20
CA GLY A 191 -30.18 24.77 29.82
C GLY A 191 -31.28 24.07 29.01
N GLN A 192 -32.54 24.16 29.44
CA GLN A 192 -33.71 23.78 28.66
C GLN A 192 -33.92 24.82 27.53
N MET A 193 -33.36 24.59 26.34
CA MET A 193 -33.67 25.38 25.13
C MET A 193 -34.52 24.55 24.17
N ASP A 194 -35.81 24.70 24.39
CA ASP A 194 -36.89 24.53 23.42
C ASP A 194 -36.59 25.43 22.21
N HIS A 195 -36.13 24.85 21.09
CA HIS A 195 -36.04 25.59 19.83
C HIS A 195 -37.35 25.40 19.09
N GLU A 196 -38.14 26.46 19.18
CA GLU A 196 -39.42 26.69 18.54
C GLU A 196 -39.40 26.38 17.04
N GLU A 197 -40.53 25.84 16.59
CA GLU A 197 -40.97 25.75 15.22
C GLU A 197 -40.89 27.13 14.56
N VAL A 198 -40.13 27.23 13.47
CA VAL A 198 -40.28 28.32 12.51
C VAL A 198 -40.79 27.67 11.22
N GLU A 199 -42.10 27.55 11.12
CA GLU A 199 -42.78 27.58 9.83
C GLU A 199 -42.75 29.04 9.37
N ASP A 200 -41.81 29.37 8.48
CA ASP A 200 -41.85 30.62 7.73
C ASP A 200 -42.46 30.32 6.36
N ASP A 201 -43.72 30.74 6.25
CA ASP A 201 -44.40 31.15 5.04
C ASP A 201 -43.46 31.91 4.09
N GLU A 202 -43.45 31.58 2.80
CA GLU A 202 -43.56 32.59 1.73
C GLU A 202 -44.28 31.96 0.54
N ASP A 203 -45.58 32.28 0.46
CA ASP A 203 -46.37 32.30 -0.76
C ASP A 203 -45.61 33.02 -1.88
N ASP A 204 -45.51 32.39 -3.06
CA ASP A 204 -45.42 33.13 -4.32
C ASP A 204 -46.40 32.49 -5.31
N ASP A 205 -47.62 33.01 -5.24
CA ASP A 205 -48.57 33.06 -6.34
C ASP A 205 -47.83 33.51 -7.62
N GLU A 206 -48.00 32.80 -8.74
CA GLU A 206 -48.37 33.47 -10.00
C GLU A 206 -48.77 32.44 -11.07
N ASP A 207 -50.09 32.27 -11.13
CA ASP A 207 -50.91 31.98 -12.29
C ASP A 207 -50.44 32.71 -13.56
N ASN A 208 -50.09 31.96 -14.61
CA ASN A 208 -50.29 32.43 -15.99
C ASN A 208 -50.15 31.30 -17.02
N GLY A 209 -51.28 30.89 -17.63
CA GLY A 209 -51.34 30.39 -19.02
C GLY A 209 -51.64 28.92 -19.22
#